data_AF-A0A836RWJ2-F1
#
_entry.id   AF-A0A836RWJ2-F1
#
_cell.length_a   1.000
_cell.length_b   1.000
_cell.length_c   1.000
_cell.angle_alpha   90.00
_cell.angle_beta   90.00
_cell.angle_gamma   90.00
#
_symmetry.space_group_name_H-M   'P 1'
#
loop_
_entity.id
_entity.type
_entity.pdbx_description
1 polymer ?
#
loop_
_entity_poly.entity_id
_entity_poly.type
_entity_poly.pdbx_seq_one_letter_code
_entity_poly.pdbx_strand_id
1 'polypeptide(L)'
;MPGQVRPEELSYGEGVYLVKLARQSVEYYFRYGKRMPAPTGAPPKLLQPGAAFVTITTYYGPESRELRGCIGYVQPVKSLVETVIDVA
;
A
#
# COMPACT_ATOMS: atom_id res chain seq x y z
N MET A 1 -9.16 15.14 11.07
CA MET A 1 -7.98 15.20 11.96
C MET A 1 -6.86 15.85 11.17
N PRO A 2 -6.23 16.93 11.64
CA PRO A 2 -5.11 17.53 10.93
C PRO A 2 -3.93 16.55 10.90
N GLY A 3 -3.30 16.39 9.72
CA GLY A 3 -2.10 15.56 9.55
C GLY A 3 -2.29 14.18 8.90
N GLN A 4 -3.44 13.87 8.31
CA GLN A 4 -3.61 12.64 7.52
C GLN A 4 -3.46 12.91 6.01
N VAL A 5 -2.88 11.96 5.28
CA VAL A 5 -2.84 11.99 3.81
C VAL A 5 -4.24 11.82 3.28
N ARG A 6 -4.69 12.76 2.45
CA ARG A 6 -5.97 12.65 1.75
C ARG A 6 -5.78 12.12 0.32
N PRO A 7 -6.70 11.31 -0.23
CA PRO A 7 -6.56 10.76 -1.58
C PRO A 7 -6.35 11.82 -2.66
N GLU A 8 -7.00 12.98 -2.54
CA GLU A 8 -6.94 14.07 -3.52
C GLU A 8 -5.57 14.75 -3.57
N GLU A 9 -4.75 14.56 -2.53
CA GLU A 9 -3.42 15.13 -2.46
C GLU A 9 -2.41 14.26 -3.20
N LEU A 10 -2.69 12.97 -3.44
CA LEU A 10 -1.76 12.03 -4.04
C LEU A 10 -1.53 12.33 -5.52
N SER A 11 -0.27 12.53 -5.89
CA SER A 11 0.17 12.58 -7.28
C SER A 11 0.20 11.18 -7.90
N TYR A 12 0.16 11.12 -9.23
CA TYR A 12 0.33 9.87 -9.97
C TYR A 12 1.63 9.13 -9.60
N GLY A 13 2.72 9.88 -9.41
CA GLY A 13 4.01 9.32 -9.02
C GLY A 13 3.97 8.65 -7.64
N GLU A 14 3.30 9.27 -6.66
CA GLU A 14 3.07 8.68 -5.34
C GLU A 14 2.19 7.43 -5.44
N GLY A 15 1.15 7.44 -6.28
CA GLY A 15 0.31 6.26 -6.53
C GLY A 15 1.10 5.08 -7.11
N VAL A 16 1.93 5.32 -8.14
CA VAL A 16 2.82 4.30 -8.72
C VAL A 16 3.79 3.76 -7.67
N TYR A 17 4.34 4.64 -6.83
CA TYR A 17 5.21 4.24 -5.72
C TYR A 17 4.50 3.30 -4.74
N LEU A 18 3.29 3.64 -4.28
CA LEU A 18 2.51 2.83 -3.34
C LEU A 18 2.15 1.45 -3.90
N VAL A 19 1.78 1.36 -5.18
CA VAL A 19 1.49 0.05 -5.82
C VAL A 19 2.75 -0.82 -5.92
N LYS A 20 3.90 -0.23 -6.25
CA LYS A 20 5.17 -0.96 -6.26
C LYS A 20 5.57 -1.41 -4.86
N LEU A 21 5.37 -0.56 -3.86
CA LEU A 21 5.63 -0.87 -2.46
C LEU A 21 4.79 -2.06 -1.98
N ALA A 22 3.50 -2.09 -2.32
CA ALA A 22 2.60 -3.21 -2.01
C ALA A 22 3.07 -4.52 -2.64
N ARG A 23 3.51 -4.50 -3.91
CA ARG A 23 4.09 -5.71 -4.54
C ARG A 23 5.37 -6.16 -3.82
N GLN A 24 6.25 -5.21 -3.49
CA GLN A 24 7.51 -5.50 -2.81
C GLN A 24 7.29 -6.08 -1.40
N SER A 25 6.30 -5.60 -0.65
CA SER A 25 6.00 -6.15 0.69
C SER A 25 5.56 -7.61 0.62
N VAL A 26 4.71 -7.95 -0.36
CA VAL A 26 4.27 -9.34 -0.60
C VAL A 26 5.45 -10.23 -0.98
N GLU A 27 6.28 -9.81 -1.94
CA GLU A 27 7.48 -10.55 -2.35
C GLU A 27 8.46 -10.74 -1.19
N TYR A 28 8.66 -9.71 -0.37
CA TYR A 28 9.51 -9.75 0.81
C TYR A 28 8.98 -10.76 1.83
N TYR A 29 7.66 -10.76 2.09
CA TYR A 29 7.06 -11.72 3.01
C TYR A 29 7.26 -13.17 2.54
N PHE A 30 7.00 -13.46 1.26
CA PHE A 30 7.24 -14.80 0.71
C PHE A 30 8.71 -15.21 0.73
N ARG A 31 9.65 -14.25 0.63
CA ARG A 31 11.09 -14.53 0.62
C ARG A 31 11.70 -14.71 2.01
N TYR A 32 11.23 -13.94 3.00
CA TYR A 32 11.86 -13.86 4.33
C TYR A 32 10.96 -14.30 5.48
N GLY A 33 9.68 -14.59 5.23
CA GLY A 33 8.71 -15.03 6.24
C GLY A 33 8.37 -13.97 7.30
N LYS A 34 8.63 -12.68 7.01
CA LYS A 34 8.41 -11.57 7.95
C LYS A 34 7.98 -10.30 7.22
N ARG A 35 7.34 -9.38 7.95
CA ARG A 35 6.90 -8.09 7.43
C ARG A 35 8.10 -7.26 6.94
N MET A 36 7.95 -6.62 5.78
CA MET A 36 8.95 -5.71 5.24
C MET A 36 9.05 -4.44 6.11
N PRO A 37 10.26 -3.95 6.44
CA PRO A 37 10.40 -2.65 7.10
C PRO A 37 10.07 -1.50 6.12
N ALA A 38 9.61 -0.36 6.65
CA ALA A 38 9.38 0.83 5.83
C ALA A 38 10.70 1.31 5.17
N PRO A 39 10.71 1.64 3.87
CA PRO A 39 11.90 2.16 3.21
C PRO A 39 12.34 3.50 3.80
N THR A 40 13.63 3.68 4.04
CA THR A 40 14.19 4.93 4.59
C THR A 40 14.07 6.12 3.65
N GLY A 41 13.94 5.88 2.34
CA GLY A 41 13.78 6.91 1.31
C GLY A 41 12.34 7.17 0.88
N ALA A 42 11.34 6.80 1.69
CA ALA A 42 9.95 7.04 1.33
C ALA A 42 9.64 8.55 1.27
N PRO A 43 8.78 9.00 0.33
CA PRO A 43 8.38 10.40 0.23
C PRO A 43 7.81 10.92 1.57
N PRO A 44 8.25 12.11 2.08
CA PRO A 44 7.88 12.59 3.41
C PRO A 44 6.36 12.68 3.66
N LYS A 45 5.59 12.98 2.61
CA LYS A 45 4.13 13.03 2.69
C LYS A 45 3.51 11.67 2.98
N LEU A 46 4.06 10.58 2.44
CA LEU A 46 3.53 9.23 2.65
C LEU A 46 3.90 8.66 4.04
N LEU A 47 4.80 9.34 4.77
CA LEU A 47 5.09 9.05 6.18
C LEU A 47 4.04 9.63 7.13
N GLN A 48 3.13 10.47 6.64
CA GLN A 48 1.99 10.95 7.43
C GLN A 48 0.92 9.85 7.56
N PRO A 49 0.11 9.86 8.64
CA PRO A 49 -1.00 8.94 8.83
C PRO A 49 -1.90 8.80 7.59
N GLY A 50 -2.25 7.57 7.22
CA GLY A 50 -3.11 7.32 6.05
C GLY A 50 -3.82 5.98 6.12
N ALA A 51 -5.08 5.98 5.71
CA ALA A 51 -5.90 4.78 5.55
C ALA A 51 -5.80 4.27 4.11
N ALA A 52 -5.72 2.96 3.93
CA ALA A 52 -5.60 2.35 2.61
C ALA A 52 -6.16 0.92 2.62
N PHE A 53 -6.59 0.49 1.44
CA PHE A 53 -6.93 -0.89 1.11
C PHE A 53 -6.02 -1.34 -0.02
N VAL A 54 -5.52 -2.58 0.07
CA VAL A 54 -4.81 -3.24 -1.02
C VAL A 54 -5.66 -4.39 -1.52
N THR A 55 -5.94 -4.37 -2.82
CA THR A 55 -6.68 -5.42 -3.51
C THR A 55 -5.75 -6.16 -4.44
N ILE A 56 -5.61 -7.47 -4.24
CA ILE A 56 -4.92 -8.37 -5.15
C ILE A 56 -5.97 -9.03 -6.05
N THR A 57 -5.73 -8.98 -7.36
CA THR A 57 -6.55 -9.67 -8.35
C THR A 57 -5.69 -10.64 -9.14
N THR A 58 -6.22 -11.84 -9.39
CA THR A 58 -5.62 -12.78 -10.35
C THR A 58 -5.95 -12.28 -11.75
N TYR A 59 -4.93 -12.11 -12.58
CA TYR A 59 -5.07 -11.62 -13.94
C TYR A 59 -5.23 -12.79 -14.92
N TYR A 60 -6.38 -12.87 -15.60
CA TYR A 60 -6.66 -13.88 -16.63
C TYR A 60 -6.69 -13.30 -18.05
N GLY A 61 -6.79 -11.98 -18.19
CA GLY A 61 -6.76 -11.27 -19.46
C GLY A 61 -7.23 -9.82 -19.33
N PRO A 62 -7.27 -9.05 -20.44
CA PRO A 62 -7.65 -7.64 -20.40
C PRO A 62 -9.04 -7.39 -19.80
N GLU A 63 -9.98 -8.31 -20.05
CA GLU A 63 -11.38 -8.22 -19.61
C GLU A 63 -11.70 -9.10 -18.39
N SER A 64 -10.76 -9.94 -17.95
CA SER A 64 -11.01 -10.94 -16.91
C SER A 64 -9.99 -10.85 -15.78
N ARG A 65 -10.51 -10.58 -14.58
CA ARG A 65 -9.76 -10.57 -13.32
C ARG A 65 -10.63 -11.16 -12.22
N GLU A 66 -10.01 -11.89 -11.32
CA GLU A 66 -10.70 -12.48 -10.16
C GLU A 66 -10.13 -11.89 -8.87
N LEU A 67 -10.99 -11.60 -7.89
CA LEU A 67 -10.56 -11.13 -6.57
C LEU A 67 -9.80 -12.26 -5.85
N ARG A 68 -8.54 -12.00 -5.49
CA ARG A 68 -7.71 -12.92 -4.71
C ARG A 68 -7.62 -12.54 -3.23
N GLY A 69 -7.77 -11.25 -2.93
CA GLY A 69 -7.79 -10.73 -1.57
C GLY A 69 -7.97 -9.21 -1.55
N CYS A 70 -8.61 -8.69 -0.50
CA CYS A 70 -8.74 -7.26 -0.23
C CYS A 70 -8.69 -7.04 1.28
N ILE A 71 -7.67 -6.34 1.77
CA ILE A 71 -7.47 -6.04 3.19
C ILE A 71 -7.12 -4.55 3.31
N GLY A 72 -7.55 -3.91 4.40
CA GLY A 72 -7.28 -2.50 4.60
C GLY A 72 -7.67 -1.98 5.98
N TYR A 73 -7.22 -0.77 6.26
CA TYR A 73 -7.62 -0.01 7.44
C TYR A 73 -8.60 1.09 7.03
N VAL A 74 -9.72 1.18 7.75
CA VAL A 74 -10.70 2.26 7.59
C VAL A 74 -10.28 3.57 8.26
N GLN A 75 -9.37 3.50 9.23
CA GLN A 75 -8.87 4.65 9.99
C GLN A 75 -7.34 4.76 9.84
N PRO A 76 -6.79 5.99 9.78
CA PRO A 76 -5.36 6.22 9.60
C PRO A 76 -4.61 6.01 10.94
N VAL A 77 -4.45 4.75 11.33
CA VAL A 77 -3.79 4.36 12.60
C VAL A 77 -2.26 4.32 12.50
N LYS A 78 -1.70 4.33 11.28
CA LYS A 78 -0.26 4.28 10.96
C LYS A 78 0.02 5.19 9.75
N SER A 79 1.31 5.41 9.46
CA SER A 79 1.73 6.12 8.24
C SER A 79 1.21 5.41 6.98
N LEU A 80 0.92 6.14 5.90
CA LEU A 80 0.39 5.54 4.67
C LEU A 80 1.32 4.45 4.10
N VAL A 81 2.63 4.67 4.17
CA VAL A 81 3.66 3.67 3.79
C VAL A 81 3.50 2.39 4.61
N GLU A 82 3.41 2.50 5.93
CA GLU A 82 3.26 1.33 6.79
C GLU A 82 1.93 0.63 6.60
N THR A 83 0.86 1.39 6.45
CA THR A 83 -0.49 0.89 6.15
C THR A 83 -0.47 0.01 4.91
N VAL A 84 0.11 0.50 3.80
CA VAL A 84 0.21 -0.27 2.55
C VAL A 84 1.04 -1.54 2.70
N ILE A 85 2.18 -1.49 3.40
CA ILE A 85 3.02 -2.67 3.65
C ILE A 85 2.29 -3.72 4.49
N ASP A 86 1.44 -3.29 5.43
CA ASP A 86 0.78 -4.16 6.40
C ASP A 86 -0.43 -4.91 5.81
N VAL A 87 -1.14 -4.28 4.87
CA VAL A 87 -2.39 -4.82 4.30
C VAL A 87 -2.22 -5.44 2.91
N ALA A 88 -0.99 -5.43 2.38
CA ALA A 88 -0.63 -5.99 1.09
C ALA A 88 -0.32 -7.49 1.14
#